data_AF-X1KSR4-F1
#
_entry.id   AF-X1KSR4-F1
#
_cell.length_a   1.000
_cell.length_b   1.000
_cell.length_c   1.000
_cell.angle_alpha   90.00
_cell.angle_beta   90.00
_cell.angle_gamma   90.00
#
_symmetry.space_group_name_H-M   'P 1'
#
loop_
_entity.id
_entity.type
_entity.pdbx_description
1 polymer ?
#
loop_
_entity_poly.entity_id
_entity_poly.type
_entity_poly.pdbx_seq_one_letter_code
_entity_poly.pdbx_strand_id
1 'polypeptide(L)'
;LLNGASALLGRKTRFELTLAEKAKIDFAVAEPTTDYELALYTADACEGFIGLGFAGSNQASFFCKAQHIRDVGWTPISKTIVSVTVGEAIHKIGRTTEYTSGQVVDDSAYGRVNYGGLNYVEFDDVILTTAMLEGGDSGDSAWKSITIMN
;
A
#
# COMPACT_ATOMS: atom_id res chain seq x y z
N LEU A 1 -16.26 10.80 -34.65
CA LEU A 1 -16.84 12.16 -34.72
C LEU A 1 -15.87 13.26 -34.27
N LEU A 2 -14.97 13.03 -33.30
CA LEU A 2 -14.03 14.07 -32.83
C LEU A 2 -12.84 14.39 -33.76
N ASN A 3 -12.38 13.46 -34.58
CA ASN A 3 -11.23 13.70 -35.47
C ASN A 3 -11.53 14.62 -36.67
N GLY A 4 -12.81 14.84 -37.00
CA GLY A 4 -13.22 15.71 -38.10
C GLY A 4 -13.17 17.20 -37.76
N ALA A 5 -13.43 17.56 -36.50
CA ALA A 5 -13.44 18.95 -36.03
C ALA A 5 -12.02 19.53 -35.87
N SER A 6 -11.01 18.69 -35.62
CA SER A 6 -9.61 19.11 -35.46
C SER A 6 -8.99 19.61 -36.77
N ALA A 7 -9.44 19.10 -37.93
CA ALA A 7 -8.89 19.50 -39.23
C ALA A 7 -9.24 20.95 -39.62
N LEU A 8 -10.36 21.48 -39.13
CA LEU A 8 -10.86 22.83 -39.45
C LEU A 8 -10.13 23.95 -38.69
N LEU A 9 -9.41 23.63 -37.60
CA LEU A 9 -8.76 24.63 -36.74
C LEU A 9 -7.23 24.65 -36.84
N GLY A 10 -6.63 23.88 -37.76
CA GLY A 10 -5.19 23.86 -38.00
C GLY A 10 -4.32 23.44 -36.80
N ARG A 11 -4.93 23.07 -35.68
CA ARG A 11 -4.24 22.64 -34.47
C ARG A 11 -3.89 21.17 -34.59
N LYS A 12 -2.59 20.89 -34.75
CA LYS A 12 -1.96 19.60 -34.51
C LYS A 12 -2.00 19.26 -33.01
N THR A 13 -3.17 19.15 -32.40
CA THR A 13 -3.27 18.54 -31.07
C THR A 13 -3.16 17.03 -31.26
N ARG A 14 -1.93 16.52 -31.17
CA ARG A 14 -1.71 15.09 -30.90
C ARG A 14 -2.26 14.84 -29.50
N PHE A 15 -3.36 14.13 -29.41
CA PHE A 15 -3.80 13.56 -28.14
C PHE A 15 -2.83 12.44 -27.81
N GLU A 16 -1.89 12.69 -26.91
CA GLU A 16 -1.10 11.63 -26.28
C GLU A 16 -1.96 10.99 -25.20
N LEU A 17 -2.38 9.75 -25.44
CA LEU A 17 -2.90 8.87 -24.40
C LEU A 17 -1.71 8.48 -23.52
N THR A 18 -1.34 9.33 -22.57
CA THR A 18 -0.50 8.92 -21.45
C THR A 18 -1.39 8.09 -20.52
N LEU A 19 -1.28 6.77 -20.59
CA LEU A 19 -1.65 5.92 -19.46
C LEU A 19 -0.69 6.30 -18.34
N ALA A 20 -1.11 7.18 -17.43
CA ALA A 20 -0.34 7.42 -16.22
C ALA A 20 -0.35 6.10 -15.43
N GLU A 21 0.84 5.54 -15.21
CA GLU A 21 0.98 4.34 -14.38
C GLU A 21 0.55 4.71 -12.96
N LYS A 22 -0.45 4.00 -12.44
CA LYS A 22 -0.96 4.24 -11.09
C LYS A 22 0.03 3.70 -10.07
N ALA A 23 0.11 4.35 -8.92
CA ALA A 23 0.99 3.92 -7.85
C ALA A 23 0.54 2.56 -7.29
N LYS A 24 1.49 1.73 -6.88
CA LYS A 24 1.20 0.45 -6.20
C LYS A 24 1.72 0.43 -4.76
N ILE A 25 2.57 1.40 -4.45
CA ILE A 25 3.27 1.54 -3.18
C ILE A 25 3.30 3.01 -2.78
N ASP A 26 3.29 3.27 -1.47
CA ASP A 26 3.44 4.59 -0.86
C ASP A 26 4.56 4.57 0.18
N PHE A 27 5.78 4.25 -0.26
CA PHE A 27 6.98 4.31 0.57
C PHE A 27 8.23 4.38 -0.31
N ALA A 28 9.34 4.87 0.25
CA ALA A 28 10.63 4.94 -0.41
C ALA A 28 11.50 3.74 -0.06
N VAL A 29 12.29 3.27 -1.02
CA VAL A 29 13.33 2.26 -0.84
C VAL A 29 14.71 2.87 -1.01
N ALA A 30 15.69 2.32 -0.29
CA ALA A 30 17.09 2.72 -0.38
C ALA A 30 17.98 1.48 -0.36
N GLU A 31 19.09 1.55 -1.10
CA GLU A 31 20.14 0.53 -1.12
C GLU A 31 21.30 0.99 -0.21
N PRO A 32 21.63 0.26 0.86
CA PRO A 32 22.79 0.59 1.68
C PRO A 32 24.10 0.43 0.90
N THR A 33 24.97 1.45 0.95
CA THR A 33 26.26 1.46 0.21
C THR A 33 27.47 1.12 1.07
N THR A 34 27.25 0.76 2.33
CA THR A 34 28.29 0.40 3.32
C THR A 34 27.84 -0.83 4.08
N ASP A 35 28.79 -1.58 4.64
CA ASP A 35 28.48 -2.76 5.44
C ASP A 35 27.55 -2.44 6.60
N TYR A 36 26.57 -3.32 6.83
CA TYR A 36 25.53 -3.16 7.82
C TYR A 36 25.03 -4.52 8.30
N GLU A 37 24.54 -4.55 9.54
CA GLU A 37 23.84 -5.69 10.12
C GLU A 37 22.34 -5.38 10.15
N LEU A 38 21.53 -6.32 9.64
CA LEU A 38 20.09 -6.23 9.70
C LEU A 38 19.56 -7.10 10.84
N ALA A 39 18.85 -6.47 11.77
CA ALA A 39 18.13 -7.15 12.83
C ALA A 39 16.67 -6.67 12.85
N LEU A 40 15.74 -7.62 12.96
CA LEU A 40 14.34 -7.32 13.22
C LEU A 40 14.12 -7.29 14.73
N TYR A 41 13.61 -6.19 15.26
CA TYR A 41 13.29 -6.07 16.67
C TYR A 41 11.79 -6.20 16.89
N THR A 42 11.40 -6.87 17.98
CA THR A 42 10.03 -6.87 18.52
C THR A 42 8.93 -7.41 17.61
N ALA A 43 9.26 -8.21 16.60
CA ALA A 43 8.30 -8.80 15.66
C ALA A 43 8.34 -10.34 15.59
N ASP A 44 8.94 -11.00 16.60
CA ASP A 44 9.03 -12.46 16.66
C ASP A 44 7.66 -13.12 16.63
N ALA A 45 6.69 -12.52 17.31
CA ALA A 45 5.30 -12.99 17.36
C ALA A 45 4.50 -12.81 16.06
N CYS A 46 5.03 -12.06 15.09
CA CYS A 46 4.32 -11.68 13.88
C CYS A 46 4.71 -12.59 12.72
N GLU A 47 3.75 -13.22 12.07
CA GLU A 47 3.99 -14.18 10.98
C GLU A 47 3.18 -13.82 9.74
N GLY A 48 3.78 -14.08 8.57
CA GLY A 48 3.20 -13.76 7.27
C GLY A 48 3.03 -12.27 7.04
N PHE A 49 4.08 -11.59 6.57
CA PHE A 49 4.04 -10.19 6.19
C PHE A 49 3.17 -9.98 4.94
N ILE A 50 2.15 -9.13 5.06
CA ILE A 50 1.16 -8.87 4.01
C ILE A 50 1.47 -7.58 3.28
N GLY A 51 1.98 -6.57 3.98
CA GLY A 51 2.10 -5.24 3.43
C GLY A 51 2.30 -4.14 4.47
N LEU A 52 2.24 -2.89 4.00
CA LEU A 52 2.35 -1.68 4.82
C LEU A 52 1.11 -0.82 4.67
N GLY A 53 0.55 -0.35 5.79
CA GLY A 53 -0.57 0.59 5.79
C GLY A 53 -0.12 1.96 5.31
N PHE A 54 -0.95 2.67 4.53
CA PHE A 54 -0.59 4.00 4.06
C PHE A 54 -1.71 5.04 4.10
N ALA A 55 -2.98 4.63 4.04
CA ALA A 55 -4.11 5.54 4.14
C ALA A 55 -5.28 4.94 4.93
N GLY A 56 -5.85 5.72 5.85
CA GLY A 56 -6.91 5.29 6.75
C GLY A 56 -8.08 6.28 6.80
N SER A 57 -9.25 5.76 7.14
CA SER A 57 -10.47 6.53 7.43
C SER A 57 -11.33 5.77 8.45
N ASN A 58 -12.41 6.41 8.91
CA ASN A 58 -13.39 5.75 9.77
C ASN A 58 -14.20 4.63 9.07
N GLN A 59 -14.03 4.43 7.76
CA GLN A 59 -14.75 3.41 7.00
C GLN A 59 -13.82 2.27 6.57
N ALA A 60 -12.60 2.59 6.16
CA ALA A 60 -11.71 1.63 5.53
C ALA A 60 -10.24 2.03 5.66
N SER A 61 -9.36 1.10 5.32
CA SER A 61 -7.92 1.29 5.32
C SER A 61 -7.27 0.64 4.10
N PHE A 62 -6.27 1.31 3.56
CA PHE A 62 -5.48 0.84 2.43
C PHE A 62 -4.09 0.39 2.88
N PHE A 63 -3.67 -0.74 2.33
CA PHE A 63 -2.34 -1.32 2.52
C PHE A 63 -1.68 -1.59 1.16
N CYS A 64 -0.40 -1.24 1.05
CA CYS A 64 0.45 -1.65 -0.06
C CYS A 64 0.71 -3.15 0.03
N LYS A 65 0.66 -3.87 -1.10
CA LYS A 65 0.97 -5.31 -1.11
C LYS A 65 2.46 -5.56 -0.92
N ALA A 66 2.80 -6.53 -0.06
CA ALA A 66 4.18 -6.97 0.13
C ALA A 66 4.86 -7.44 -1.18
N GLN A 67 4.10 -7.95 -2.15
CA GLN A 67 4.63 -8.30 -3.47
C GLN A 67 5.18 -7.07 -4.19
N HIS A 68 4.42 -5.97 -4.25
CA HIS A 68 4.86 -4.73 -4.90
C HIS A 68 6.02 -4.07 -4.16
N ILE A 69 6.02 -4.15 -2.83
CA ILE A 69 7.12 -3.69 -1.96
C ILE A 69 8.42 -4.47 -2.28
N ARG A 70 8.32 -5.79 -2.44
CA ARG A 70 9.45 -6.64 -2.84
C ARG A 70 9.96 -6.33 -4.23
N ASP A 71 9.06 -6.08 -5.17
CA ASP A 71 9.41 -5.85 -6.57
C ASP A 71 10.19 -4.54 -6.76
N VAL A 72 10.07 -3.58 -5.83
CA VAL A 72 10.92 -2.38 -5.77
C VAL A 72 12.20 -2.54 -4.94
N GLY A 73 12.48 -3.75 -4.44
CA GLY A 73 13.77 -4.09 -3.82
C GLY A 73 13.79 -4.12 -2.29
N TRP A 74 12.64 -4.14 -1.61
CA TRP A 74 12.59 -4.28 -0.14
C TRP A 74 11.87 -5.56 0.31
N THR A 75 12.46 -6.32 1.23
CA THR A 75 11.83 -7.50 1.83
C THR A 75 11.93 -7.41 3.35
N PRO A 76 10.94 -7.92 4.10
CA PRO A 76 11.08 -8.01 5.55
C PRO A 76 12.21 -8.99 5.90
N ILE A 77 12.96 -8.65 6.95
CA ILE A 77 14.05 -9.49 7.46
C ILE A 77 13.45 -10.72 8.14
N SER A 78 13.90 -11.92 7.74
CA SER A 78 13.54 -13.19 8.39
C SER A 78 12.03 -13.49 8.51
N LYS A 79 11.19 -12.84 7.69
CA LYS A 79 9.73 -13.06 7.67
C LYS A 79 9.27 -13.43 6.28
N THR A 80 8.30 -14.32 6.19
CA THR A 80 7.72 -14.73 4.90
C THR A 80 6.71 -13.71 4.41
N ILE A 81 6.75 -13.39 3.12
CA ILE A 81 5.70 -12.62 2.46
C ILE A 81 4.54 -13.54 2.11
N VAL A 82 3.31 -13.11 2.39
CA VAL A 82 2.09 -13.83 2.04
C VAL A 82 1.10 -12.92 1.33
N SER A 83 0.29 -13.48 0.44
CA SER A 83 -0.88 -12.81 -0.11
C SER A 83 -2.09 -13.04 0.80
N VAL A 84 -3.10 -12.18 0.65
CA VAL A 84 -4.40 -12.33 1.32
C VAL A 84 -5.52 -12.38 0.30
N THR A 85 -6.66 -12.91 0.73
CA THR A 85 -7.90 -12.93 -0.07
C THR A 85 -9.02 -12.20 0.65
N VAL A 86 -10.04 -11.77 -0.10
CA VAL A 86 -11.26 -11.18 0.47
C VAL A 86 -11.86 -12.06 1.57
N GLY A 87 -12.28 -11.44 2.68
CA GLY A 87 -12.86 -12.07 3.86
C GLY A 87 -11.85 -12.54 4.90
N GLU A 88 -10.54 -12.54 4.59
CA GLU A 88 -9.53 -12.90 5.58
C GLU A 88 -9.35 -11.79 6.62
N ALA A 89 -9.13 -12.19 7.88
CA ALA A 89 -8.70 -11.28 8.92
C ALA A 89 -7.18 -11.03 8.82
N ILE A 90 -6.77 -9.77 9.02
CA ILE A 90 -5.38 -9.36 9.10
C ILE A 90 -5.16 -8.50 10.35
N HIS A 91 -3.89 -8.39 10.74
CA HIS A 91 -3.48 -7.73 11.97
C HIS A 91 -2.45 -6.64 11.68
N LYS A 92 -2.52 -5.52 12.39
CA LYS A 92 -1.55 -4.44 12.30
C LYS A 92 -0.99 -4.16 13.69
N ILE A 93 0.30 -3.86 13.77
CA ILE A 93 0.92 -3.22 14.93
C ILE A 93 1.63 -1.96 14.48
N GLY A 94 1.46 -0.87 15.26
CA GLY A 94 2.23 0.34 15.06
C GLY A 94 2.14 1.35 16.19
N ARG A 95 2.63 2.56 15.93
CA ARG A 95 2.85 3.56 16.98
C ARG A 95 1.59 4.30 17.40
N THR A 96 0.67 4.59 16.49
CA THR A 96 -0.46 5.48 16.78
C THR A 96 -1.66 4.72 17.33
N THR A 97 -2.18 3.75 16.58
CA THR A 97 -3.35 2.94 17.02
C THR A 97 -2.96 1.62 17.69
N GLU A 98 -1.67 1.43 17.97
CA GLU A 98 -1.13 0.19 18.55
C GLU A 98 -1.54 -1.03 17.71
N TYR A 99 -2.17 -2.01 18.34
CA TYR A 99 -2.69 -3.21 17.69
C TYR A 99 -4.11 -2.98 17.18
N THR A 100 -4.32 -3.21 15.89
CA THR A 100 -5.66 -3.27 15.28
C THR A 100 -5.80 -4.52 14.42
N SER A 101 -7.05 -4.93 14.17
CA SER A 101 -7.35 -6.03 13.25
C SER A 101 -8.59 -5.70 12.45
N GLY A 102 -8.70 -6.29 11.26
CA GLY A 102 -9.81 -6.02 10.35
C GLY A 102 -9.90 -7.08 9.28
N GLN A 103 -10.97 -7.00 8.48
CA GLN A 103 -11.23 -7.92 7.38
C GLN A 103 -10.84 -7.31 6.06
N VAL A 104 -10.23 -8.11 5.18
CA VAL A 104 -10.00 -7.75 3.78
C VAL A 104 -11.34 -7.66 3.06
N VAL A 105 -11.64 -6.48 2.52
CA VAL A 105 -12.86 -6.20 1.76
C VAL A 105 -12.61 -6.38 0.26
N ASP A 106 -11.41 -5.99 -0.19
CA ASP A 106 -10.95 -6.15 -1.57
C ASP A 106 -9.43 -6.36 -1.54
N ASP A 107 -8.93 -7.38 -2.23
CA ASP A 107 -7.51 -7.71 -2.29
C ASP A 107 -6.82 -7.14 -3.53
N SER A 108 -7.52 -6.41 -4.41
CA SER A 108 -6.97 -5.73 -5.60
C SER A 108 -7.73 -4.43 -5.88
N ALA A 109 -7.85 -3.60 -4.85
CA ALA A 109 -8.62 -2.37 -4.89
C ALA A 109 -7.92 -1.28 -5.70
N TYR A 110 -8.73 -0.45 -6.36
CA TYR A 110 -8.34 0.87 -6.83
C TYR A 110 -8.66 1.91 -5.75
N GLY A 111 -7.70 2.77 -5.43
CA GLY A 111 -7.82 3.78 -4.39
C GLY A 111 -7.38 5.16 -4.86
N ARG A 112 -7.97 6.22 -4.30
CA ARG A 112 -7.49 7.59 -4.50
C ARG A 112 -7.28 8.24 -3.14
N VAL A 113 -6.06 8.68 -2.86
CA VAL A 113 -5.65 9.24 -1.57
C VAL A 113 -5.35 10.73 -1.74
N ASN A 114 -5.83 11.54 -0.78
CA ASN A 114 -5.57 12.98 -0.73
C ASN A 114 -4.47 13.27 0.29
N TYR A 115 -3.33 13.80 -0.16
CA TYR A 115 -2.20 14.18 0.70
C TYR A 115 -2.24 15.68 1.09
N GLY A 116 -3.38 16.34 0.90
CA GLY A 116 -3.61 17.74 1.22
C GLY A 116 -3.73 18.62 -0.03
N GLY A 117 -4.55 19.67 0.09
CA GLY A 117 -4.79 20.62 -1.00
C GLY A 117 -5.42 19.93 -2.22
N LEU A 118 -4.73 20.03 -3.37
CA LEU A 118 -5.14 19.43 -4.64
C LEU A 118 -4.31 18.18 -5.00
N ASN A 119 -3.51 17.66 -4.07
CA ASN A 119 -2.60 16.54 -4.30
C ASN A 119 -3.30 15.21 -4.07
N TYR A 120 -3.85 14.66 -5.15
CA TYR A 120 -4.40 13.32 -5.15
C TYR A 120 -3.46 12.36 -5.87
N VAL A 121 -3.25 11.19 -5.26
CA VAL A 121 -2.53 10.08 -5.89
C VAL A 121 -3.49 8.93 -6.08
N GLU A 122 -3.46 8.35 -7.26
CA GLU A 122 -4.25 7.18 -7.63
C GLU A 122 -3.39 5.93 -7.46
N PHE A 123 -3.95 4.97 -6.75
CA PHE A 123 -3.34 3.68 -6.46
C PHE A 123 -4.14 2.56 -7.11
N ASP A 124 -3.44 1.54 -7.58
CA ASP A 124 -4.03 0.34 -8.17
C ASP A 124 -3.43 -0.90 -7.53
N ASP A 125 -4.22 -1.95 -7.46
CA ASP A 125 -3.80 -3.25 -6.92
C ASP A 125 -3.30 -3.17 -5.46
N VAL A 126 -4.01 -2.43 -4.61
CA VAL A 126 -3.79 -2.34 -3.16
C VAL A 126 -4.81 -3.18 -2.38
N ILE A 127 -4.54 -3.44 -1.10
CA ILE A 127 -5.48 -4.15 -0.23
C ILE A 127 -6.37 -3.12 0.46
N LEU A 128 -7.68 -3.32 0.40
CA LEU A 128 -8.68 -2.57 1.15
C LEU A 128 -9.20 -3.43 2.30
N THR A 129 -9.21 -2.88 3.51
CA THR A 129 -9.79 -3.51 4.69
C THR A 129 -10.89 -2.66 5.30
N THR A 130 -11.61 -3.23 6.27
CA THR A 130 -12.33 -2.44 7.28
C THR A 130 -11.38 -1.45 7.97
N ALA A 131 -11.91 -0.41 8.62
CA ALA A 131 -11.10 0.60 9.30
C ALA A 131 -10.10 -0.02 10.31
N MET A 132 -8.82 0.26 10.10
CA MET A 132 -7.69 -0.24 10.89
C MET A 132 -6.59 0.82 11.11
N LEU A 133 -6.56 1.88 10.30
CA LEU A 133 -5.52 2.90 10.26
C LEU A 133 -6.07 4.29 10.58
N GLU A 134 -5.30 5.05 11.36
CA GLU A 134 -5.45 6.48 11.56
C GLU A 134 -4.21 7.26 11.08
N GLY A 135 -4.31 8.59 11.09
CA GLY A 135 -3.17 9.45 10.77
C GLY A 135 -1.99 9.18 11.70
N GLY A 136 -0.87 8.73 11.13
CA GLY A 136 0.35 8.37 11.86
C GLY A 136 0.65 6.87 11.90
N ASP A 137 -0.27 6.02 11.43
CA ASP A 137 -0.05 4.58 11.20
C ASP A 137 0.57 4.27 9.82
N SER A 138 0.86 5.29 9.01
CA SER A 138 1.52 5.08 7.70
C SER A 138 2.89 4.42 7.90
N GLY A 139 3.13 3.33 7.18
CA GLY A 139 4.31 2.47 7.33
C GLY A 139 4.15 1.34 8.35
N ASP A 140 3.01 1.24 9.04
CA ASP A 140 2.73 0.12 9.94
C ASP A 140 2.63 -1.19 9.18
N SER A 141 3.16 -2.25 9.78
CA SER A 141 3.21 -3.57 9.18
C SER A 141 1.91 -4.35 9.38
N ALA A 142 1.42 -4.95 8.30
CA ALA A 142 0.28 -5.86 8.31
C ALA A 142 0.75 -7.32 8.27
N TRP A 143 0.11 -8.15 9.09
CA TRP A 143 0.50 -9.54 9.37
C TRP A 143 -0.69 -10.48 9.28
N LYS A 144 -0.41 -11.71 8.84
CA LYS A 144 -1.40 -12.78 8.75
C LYS A 144 -1.81 -13.31 10.11
N SER A 145 -0.86 -13.38 11.03
CA SER A 145 -1.12 -13.80 12.41
C SER A 145 -0.15 -13.14 13.36
N ILE A 146 -0.63 -12.84 14.57
CA ILE A 146 0.18 -12.34 15.68
C ILE A 146 -0.09 -13.24 16.89
N THR A 147 0.96 -13.86 17.41
CA THR A 147 0.88 -14.69 18.62
C THR A 147 1.05 -13.81 19.85
N ILE A 148 -0.04 -13.41 20.48
CA ILE A 148 0.02 -12.70 21.76
C ILE A 148 0.38 -13.73 22.84
N MET A 149 1.58 -13.62 23.41
CA MET A 149 1.94 -14.41 24.59
C MET A 149 1.15 -13.87 25.78
N ASN A 150 0.29 -14.72 26.34
CA ASN A 150 -0.43 -14.47 27.60
C ASN A 150 0.49 -14.60 28.81
#